data_AF-A0AA36JSV5-F1
#
_entry.id   AF-A0AA36JSV5-F1
#
_cell.length_a   1.000
_cell.length_b   1.000
_cell.length_c   1.000
_cell.angle_alpha   90.00
_cell.angle_beta   90.00
_cell.angle_gamma   90.00
#
_symmetry.space_group_name_H-M   'P 1'
#
loop_
_entity.id
_entity.type
_entity.pdbx_description
1 polymer ?
#
loop_
_entity_poly.entity_id
_entity_poly.type
_entity_poly.pdbx_seq_one_letter_code
_entity_poly.pdbx_strand_id
1 'polypeptide(L)'
;MAMWAFVPVAAIAWVRGNSATLGGPCPKPCAERDRPAPLREAASEEPASGIWGPLAVGALIGGVLAAGPCRAADLVNGEAIFDAHCVSCHAGGGNKIYPQQSLGRSALERNGKFSVEAIQQQVTNGQAPMPSFAKLGARNVEDVASFVYAEAEVNWKDKKLLGGQARKFSQFLDSLWPLQ
;
A
#
# COMPACT_ATOMS: atom_id res chain seq x y z
N MET A 1 -48.44 -18.29 34.72
CA MET A 1 -47.97 -19.17 33.64
C MET A 1 -47.53 -18.32 32.47
N ALA A 2 -46.23 -18.15 32.22
CA ALA A 2 -45.71 -17.43 31.06
C ALA A 2 -44.97 -18.44 30.17
N MET A 3 -45.49 -18.56 28.94
CA MET A 3 -45.15 -19.56 27.96
C MET A 3 -43.71 -19.40 27.48
N TRP A 4 -42.96 -20.50 27.54
CA TRP A 4 -41.60 -20.62 27.01
C TRP A 4 -41.67 -20.66 25.48
N ALA A 5 -41.13 -19.65 24.80
CA ALA A 5 -40.95 -19.70 23.35
C ALA A 5 -39.56 -20.25 23.02
N PHE A 6 -39.53 -21.54 22.69
CA PHE A 6 -38.40 -22.19 22.03
C PHE A 6 -38.17 -21.54 20.66
N VAL A 7 -36.97 -20.99 20.42
CA VAL A 7 -36.50 -20.60 19.09
C VAL A 7 -35.69 -21.77 18.52
N PRO A 8 -36.05 -22.33 17.35
CA PRO A 8 -35.35 -23.48 16.78
C PRO A 8 -34.01 -23.08 16.18
N VAL A 9 -33.00 -23.87 16.52
CA VAL A 9 -31.68 -23.96 15.89
C VAL A 9 -31.84 -24.56 14.50
N ALA A 10 -31.55 -23.79 13.44
CA ALA A 10 -31.32 -24.35 12.11
C ALA A 10 -30.41 -23.46 11.26
N ALA A 11 -29.48 -24.14 10.59
CA ALA A 11 -28.67 -23.70 9.45
C ALA A 11 -27.47 -22.78 9.74
N ILE A 12 -26.40 -23.42 10.25
CA ILE A 12 -25.03 -23.10 9.90
C ILE A 12 -24.89 -23.31 8.38
N ALA A 13 -25.08 -22.24 7.59
CA ALA A 13 -24.68 -22.20 6.20
C ALA A 13 -23.20 -21.79 6.14
N TRP A 14 -22.36 -22.78 5.91
CA TRP A 14 -20.95 -22.65 5.58
C TRP A 14 -20.81 -21.83 4.27
N VAL A 15 -20.58 -20.53 4.38
CA VAL A 15 -20.11 -19.74 3.23
C VAL A 15 -18.67 -20.17 2.97
N ARG A 16 -18.54 -21.09 2.01
CA ARG A 16 -17.30 -21.50 1.39
C ARG A 16 -16.57 -20.24 0.93
N GLY A 17 -15.38 -20.04 1.49
CA GLY A 17 -14.52 -18.92 1.18
C GLY A 17 -14.27 -18.83 -0.32
N ASN A 18 -14.59 -17.67 -0.89
CA ASN A 18 -14.04 -17.29 -2.17
C ASN A 18 -12.65 -16.75 -1.85
N SER A 19 -11.64 -17.59 -2.09
CA SER A 19 -10.25 -17.18 -2.13
C SER A 19 -10.14 -16.03 -3.12
N ALA A 20 -10.10 -14.81 -2.58
CA ALA A 20 -9.69 -13.64 -3.33
C ALA A 20 -8.28 -13.95 -3.82
N THR A 21 -8.19 -14.19 -5.12
CA THR A 21 -6.96 -14.13 -5.89
C THR A 21 -6.32 -12.77 -5.59
N LEU A 22 -5.35 -12.74 -4.68
CA LEU A 22 -4.43 -11.61 -4.51
C LEU A 22 -3.48 -11.62 -5.72
N GLY A 23 -4.04 -11.21 -6.85
CA GLY A 23 -3.39 -11.11 -8.15
C GLY A 23 -4.05 -9.97 -8.93
N GLY A 24 -4.30 -8.85 -8.24
CA GLY A 24 -4.68 -7.61 -8.91
C GLY A 24 -3.54 -7.17 -9.83
N PRO A 25 -3.82 -6.67 -11.04
CA PRO A 25 -2.80 -6.19 -11.94
C PRO A 25 -2.00 -5.08 -11.26
N CYS A 26 -0.67 -5.17 -11.38
CA CYS A 26 0.29 -4.17 -10.93
C CYS A 26 -0.21 -2.77 -11.34
N PRO A 27 -0.19 -1.76 -10.45
CA PRO A 27 -0.45 -0.39 -10.87
C PRO A 27 0.51 -0.03 -12.01
N LYS A 28 -0.02 0.76 -12.95
CA LYS A 28 0.59 1.06 -14.25
C LYS A 28 2.10 1.33 -14.16
N PRO A 29 2.90 0.91 -15.16
CA PRO A 29 4.35 1.09 -15.14
C PRO A 29 4.72 2.56 -14.88
N CYS A 30 5.75 2.77 -14.07
CA CYS A 30 6.31 4.07 -13.69
C CYS A 30 6.66 4.99 -14.88
N ALA A 31 6.63 4.45 -16.11
CA ALA A 31 6.90 5.17 -17.36
C ALA A 31 5.83 6.20 -17.75
N GLU A 32 4.61 6.17 -17.22
CA GLU A 32 3.55 7.09 -17.68
C GLU A 32 3.59 8.47 -16.99
N ARG A 33 4.28 8.61 -15.84
CA ARG A 33 4.25 9.88 -15.06
C ARG A 33 5.34 10.89 -15.45
N ASP A 34 6.38 10.45 -16.16
CA ASP A 34 7.47 11.30 -16.63
C ASP A 34 7.47 11.46 -18.16
N ARG A 35 6.29 11.55 -18.80
CA ARG A 35 6.25 12.01 -20.19
C ARG A 35 6.28 13.54 -20.20
N PRO A 36 7.43 14.22 -20.45
CA PRO A 36 7.40 15.61 -20.82
C PRO A 36 6.56 15.75 -22.10
N ALA A 37 5.75 16.81 -22.18
CA ALA A 37 5.04 17.18 -23.39
C ALA A 37 6.01 17.13 -24.59
N PRO A 38 5.61 16.59 -25.76
CA PRO A 38 6.53 16.38 -26.86
C PRO A 38 7.09 17.72 -27.31
N LEU A 39 8.40 17.90 -27.11
CA LEU A 39 9.17 18.89 -27.84
C LEU A 39 9.04 18.54 -29.33
N ARG A 40 8.71 19.56 -30.13
CA ARG A 40 8.57 19.43 -31.58
C ARG A 40 9.97 19.21 -32.15
N GLU A 41 10.32 17.96 -32.39
CA GLU A 41 11.48 17.63 -33.22
C GLU A 41 11.13 17.97 -34.67
N ALA A 42 11.91 18.89 -35.24
CA ALA A 42 11.81 19.31 -36.62
C ALA A 42 12.02 18.10 -37.54
N ALA A 43 11.03 17.87 -38.40
CA ALA A 43 11.19 17.04 -39.59
C ALA A 43 12.29 17.65 -40.47
N SER A 44 13.31 16.85 -40.77
CA SER A 44 14.14 17.01 -41.95
C SER A 44 14.05 15.71 -42.75
N GLU A 45 13.37 15.80 -43.88
CA GLU A 45 13.33 14.85 -45.00
C GLU A 45 14.76 14.62 -45.51
N GLU A 46 15.16 13.39 -45.90
CA GLU A 46 15.34 12.94 -47.31
C GLU A 46 16.36 11.76 -47.28
N PRO A 47 16.56 10.96 -48.35
CA PRO A 47 15.65 10.54 -49.41
C PRO A 47 15.55 9.00 -49.50
N ALA A 48 14.41 8.52 -49.96
CA ALA A 48 14.25 7.14 -50.39
C ALA A 48 15.06 6.89 -51.67
N SER A 49 16.02 5.96 -51.66
CA SER A 49 16.44 5.29 -52.89
C SER A 49 17.14 3.95 -52.63
N GLY A 50 16.50 2.88 -53.11
CA GLY A 50 17.19 1.72 -53.68
C GLY A 50 17.89 0.74 -52.73
N ILE A 51 17.15 -0.19 -52.13
CA ILE A 51 17.71 -1.47 -51.65
C ILE A 51 16.80 -2.62 -52.11
N TRP A 52 16.72 -2.80 -53.42
CA TRP A 52 16.28 -4.06 -54.02
C TRP A 52 17.52 -4.90 -54.30
N GLY A 53 17.93 -5.68 -53.29
CA GLY A 53 19.03 -6.64 -53.39
C GLY A 53 18.81 -7.80 -52.41
N PRO A 54 19.04 -9.07 -52.79
CA PRO A 54 18.57 -10.25 -52.06
C PRO A 54 19.44 -10.63 -50.84
N LEU A 55 19.91 -9.65 -50.07
CA LEU A 55 20.65 -9.86 -48.81
C LEU A 55 19.89 -9.31 -47.60
N ALA A 56 18.57 -9.23 -47.66
CA ALA A 56 17.69 -8.89 -46.54
C ALA A 56 17.21 -10.13 -45.75
N VAL A 57 18.12 -11.05 -45.38
CA VAL A 57 17.80 -12.22 -44.54
C VAL A 57 18.53 -12.19 -43.18
N GLY A 58 19.30 -11.13 -42.89
CA GLY A 58 20.16 -11.05 -41.71
C GLY A 58 19.71 -10.18 -40.54
N ALA A 59 18.47 -9.68 -40.51
CA ALA A 59 18.05 -8.68 -39.51
C ALA A 59 16.72 -8.98 -38.79
N LEU A 60 16.37 -10.27 -38.62
CA LEU A 60 15.21 -10.69 -37.81
C LEU A 60 15.58 -11.27 -36.43
N ILE A 61 16.86 -11.21 -36.02
CA ILE A 61 17.31 -11.70 -34.70
C ILE A 61 18.16 -10.63 -34.00
N GLY A 62 17.58 -9.47 -33.73
CA GLY A 62 18.33 -8.37 -33.09
C GLY A 62 17.49 -7.35 -32.36
N GLY A 63 16.29 -7.71 -31.93
CA GLY A 63 15.36 -6.80 -31.26
C GLY A 63 14.82 -7.38 -29.96
N VAL A 64 15.69 -7.89 -29.08
CA VAL A 64 15.27 -8.16 -27.69
C VAL A 64 15.27 -6.84 -26.94
N LEU A 65 14.04 -6.33 -26.77
CA LEU A 65 13.65 -5.22 -25.93
C LEU A 65 14.39 -5.26 -24.59
N ALA A 66 15.24 -4.26 -24.35
CA ALA A 66 15.80 -3.97 -23.02
C ALA A 66 14.69 -3.39 -22.13
N ALA A 67 13.81 -4.25 -21.62
CA ALA A 67 13.04 -3.91 -20.43
C ALA A 67 14.04 -3.85 -19.27
N GLY A 68 14.37 -2.63 -18.83
CA GLY A 68 15.20 -2.43 -17.63
C GLY A 68 14.57 -3.15 -16.42
N PRO A 69 15.38 -3.63 -15.46
CA PRO A 69 14.85 -4.37 -14.32
C PRO A 69 13.88 -3.49 -13.52
N CYS A 70 12.60 -3.82 -13.59
CA CYS A 70 11.59 -3.30 -12.67
C CYS A 70 11.89 -3.90 -11.29
N ARG A 71 12.53 -3.13 -10.41
CA ARG A 71 12.84 -3.57 -9.04
C ARG A 71 11.66 -3.23 -8.14
N ALA A 72 11.04 -4.28 -7.57
CA ALA A 72 10.06 -4.14 -6.51
C ALA A 72 10.69 -3.53 -5.24
N ALA A 73 9.85 -2.96 -4.39
CA ALA A 73 10.23 -2.49 -3.06
C ALA A 73 10.62 -3.68 -2.17
N ASP A 74 11.64 -3.49 -1.33
CA ASP A 74 12.12 -4.49 -0.37
C ASP A 74 11.47 -4.24 1.00
N LEU A 75 10.46 -5.07 1.32
CA LEU A 75 9.72 -4.94 2.58
C LEU A 75 10.57 -5.28 3.82
N VAL A 76 11.57 -6.15 3.68
CA VAL A 76 12.44 -6.55 4.81
C VAL A 76 13.39 -5.41 5.15
N ASN A 77 13.94 -4.76 4.13
CA ASN A 77 14.73 -3.53 4.32
C ASN A 77 13.84 -2.41 4.90
N GLY A 78 12.61 -2.26 4.38
CA GLY A 78 11.64 -1.29 4.87
C GLY A 78 11.30 -1.45 6.35
N GLU A 79 11.12 -2.68 6.82
CA GLU A 79 10.89 -3.00 8.24
C GLU A 79 12.09 -2.59 9.12
N ALA A 80 13.30 -2.97 8.72
CA ALA A 80 14.51 -2.63 9.47
C ALA A 80 14.71 -1.11 9.61
N ILE A 81 14.41 -0.35 8.54
CA ILE A 81 14.45 1.12 8.54
C ILE A 81 13.35 1.69 9.43
N PHE A 82 12.14 1.13 9.36
CA PHE A 82 11.01 1.55 10.18
C PHE A 82 11.31 1.37 11.68
N ASP A 83 11.91 0.25 12.05
CA ASP A 83 12.31 -0.03 13.43
C ASP A 83 13.43 0.89 13.91
N ALA A 84 14.38 1.23 13.04
CA ALA A 84 15.48 2.13 13.39
C ALA A 84 15.04 3.59 13.59
N HIS A 85 14.02 4.06 12.86
CA HIS A 85 13.72 5.50 12.75
C HIS A 85 12.29 5.91 13.12
N CYS A 86 11.30 5.04 12.92
CA CYS A 86 9.88 5.40 12.95
C CYS A 86 9.17 4.87 14.20
N VAL A 87 9.59 3.71 14.73
CA VAL A 87 8.92 3.01 15.84
C VAL A 87 8.80 3.84 17.13
N SER A 88 9.75 4.74 17.38
CA SER A 88 9.78 5.58 18.58
C SER A 88 8.52 6.44 18.74
N CYS A 89 7.94 6.84 17.62
CA CYS A 89 6.68 7.60 17.56
C CYS A 89 5.51 6.73 17.08
N HIS A 90 5.76 5.74 16.22
CA HIS A 90 4.74 4.98 15.49
C HIS A 90 4.65 3.49 15.87
N ALA A 91 5.04 3.13 17.09
CA ALA A 91 4.95 1.76 17.59
C ALA A 91 3.56 1.14 17.36
N GLY A 92 3.54 -0.04 16.72
CA GLY A 92 2.31 -0.80 16.45
C GLY A 92 1.28 -0.06 15.61
N GLY A 93 1.72 0.85 14.73
CA GLY A 93 0.88 1.65 13.84
C GLY A 93 0.21 2.86 14.50
N GLY A 94 0.53 3.13 15.77
CA GLY A 94 0.02 4.27 16.51
C GLY A 94 0.72 5.58 16.15
N ASN A 95 0.44 6.63 16.92
CA ASN A 95 1.24 7.84 16.93
C ASN A 95 1.24 8.39 18.36
N LYS A 96 2.43 8.47 18.97
CA LYS A 96 2.62 8.92 20.36
C LYS A 96 2.37 10.42 20.53
N ILE A 97 2.59 11.22 19.50
CA ILE A 97 2.48 12.69 19.57
C ILE A 97 1.08 13.15 19.17
N TYR A 98 0.58 12.65 18.03
CA TYR A 98 -0.75 13.01 17.50
C TYR A 98 -1.59 11.76 17.23
N PRO A 99 -2.46 11.34 18.17
CA PRO A 99 -3.25 10.11 18.04
C PRO A 99 -4.17 10.04 16.81
N GLN A 100 -4.56 11.19 16.25
CA GLN A 100 -5.39 11.27 15.05
C GLN A 100 -4.61 10.98 13.75
N GLN A 101 -3.27 11.09 13.80
CA GLN A 101 -2.36 10.83 12.68
C GLN A 101 -1.63 9.50 12.88
N SER A 102 -2.39 8.43 13.12
CA SER A 102 -1.84 7.07 13.16
C SER A 102 -1.57 6.52 11.76
N LEU A 103 -0.80 5.44 11.67
CA LEU A 103 -0.52 4.72 10.42
C LEU A 103 -1.59 3.67 10.10
N GLY A 104 -2.71 3.67 10.84
CA GLY A 104 -3.83 2.77 10.56
C GLY A 104 -4.55 3.17 9.27
N ARG A 105 -5.10 2.19 8.55
CA ARG A 105 -5.76 2.39 7.25
C ARG A 105 -6.76 3.55 7.25
N SER A 106 -7.71 3.57 8.20
CA SER A 106 -8.72 4.65 8.20
C SER A 106 -8.12 6.03 8.48
N ALA A 107 -7.03 6.12 9.24
CA ALA A 107 -6.36 7.39 9.49
C ALA A 107 -5.61 7.88 8.27
N LEU A 108 -4.90 6.97 7.57
CA LEU A 108 -4.24 7.29 6.30
C LEU A 108 -5.25 7.70 5.23
N GLU A 109 -6.39 7.02 5.13
CA GLU A 109 -7.47 7.37 4.20
C GLU A 109 -8.06 8.74 4.52
N ARG A 110 -8.41 9.01 5.79
CA ARG A 110 -8.93 10.32 6.22
C ARG A 110 -7.96 11.47 5.96
N ASN A 111 -6.66 11.21 6.07
CA ASN A 111 -5.62 12.20 5.85
C ASN A 111 -5.17 12.27 4.38
N GLY A 112 -5.78 11.50 3.47
CA GLY A 112 -5.41 11.46 2.05
C GLY A 112 -4.00 10.92 1.79
N LYS A 113 -3.46 10.11 2.71
CA LYS A 113 -2.11 9.53 2.64
C LYS A 113 -2.10 8.01 2.48
N PHE A 114 -3.23 7.41 2.11
CA PHE A 114 -3.29 5.98 1.79
C PHE A 114 -2.82 5.71 0.34
N SER A 115 -1.60 6.12 0.03
CA SER A 115 -0.88 5.71 -1.17
C SER A 115 0.62 5.68 -0.88
N VAL A 116 1.35 4.82 -1.57
CA VAL A 116 2.80 4.70 -1.38
C VAL A 116 3.49 6.03 -1.65
N GLU A 117 3.09 6.75 -2.71
CA GLU A 117 3.68 8.04 -3.08
C GLU A 117 3.41 9.13 -2.03
N ALA A 118 2.19 9.18 -1.48
CA ALA A 118 1.84 10.16 -0.45
C ALA A 118 2.61 9.91 0.85
N ILE A 119 2.88 8.64 1.18
CA ILE A 119 3.72 8.25 2.31
C ILE A 119 5.18 8.61 2.02
N GLN A 120 5.71 8.31 0.83
CA GLN A 120 7.07 8.69 0.43
C GLN A 120 7.30 10.20 0.55
N GLN A 121 6.36 11.00 0.05
CA GLN A 121 6.43 12.46 0.16
C GLN A 121 6.41 12.92 1.62
N GLN A 122 5.57 12.30 2.45
CA GLN A 122 5.51 12.59 3.88
C GLN A 122 6.83 12.26 4.59
N VAL A 123 7.43 11.10 4.30
CA VAL A 123 8.71 10.67 4.89
C VAL A 123 9.85 11.58 4.40
N THR A 124 9.84 11.95 3.12
CA THR A 124 10.86 12.80 2.51
C THR A 124 10.81 14.21 3.08
N ASN A 125 9.65 14.84 3.08
CA ASN A 125 9.50 16.25 3.47
C ASN A 125 9.35 16.45 4.97
N GLY A 126 8.84 15.43 5.68
CA GLY A 126 8.37 15.56 7.05
C GLY A 126 7.15 16.48 7.18
N GLN A 127 6.60 16.56 8.38
CA GLN A 127 5.57 17.54 8.75
C GLN A 127 5.64 17.72 10.26
N ALA A 128 5.97 18.92 10.74
CA ALA A 128 6.13 19.18 12.17
C ALA A 128 4.95 18.59 12.96
N PRO A 129 5.20 17.66 13.90
CA PRO A 129 6.45 17.38 14.61
C PRO A 129 7.31 16.25 14.01
N MET A 130 6.85 15.57 12.96
CA MET A 130 7.58 14.50 12.28
C MET A 130 8.75 15.12 11.49
N PRO A 131 10.01 14.72 11.76
CA PRO A 131 11.18 15.22 11.05
C PRO A 131 11.20 14.74 9.59
N SER A 132 11.99 15.43 8.76
CA SER A 132 12.29 14.99 7.38
C SER A 132 13.33 13.87 7.37
N PHE A 133 13.12 12.89 6.48
CA PHE A 133 14.03 11.76 6.25
C PHE A 133 14.61 11.74 4.82
N ALA A 134 14.69 12.89 4.15
CA ALA A 134 15.27 12.99 2.80
C ALA A 134 16.69 12.38 2.69
N LYS A 135 17.43 12.35 3.80
CA LYS A 135 18.76 11.75 3.95
C LYS A 135 18.82 10.22 3.87
N LEU A 136 17.70 9.50 3.94
CA LEU A 136 17.67 8.03 3.79
C LEU A 136 17.93 7.59 2.34
N GLY A 137 17.73 8.49 1.36
CA GLY A 137 17.81 8.17 -0.06
C GLY A 137 16.50 7.57 -0.60
N ALA A 138 16.23 7.80 -1.89
CA ALA A 138 14.93 7.49 -2.50
C ALA A 138 14.54 6.01 -2.38
N ARG A 139 15.49 5.08 -2.50
CA ARG A 139 15.24 3.63 -2.40
C ARG A 139 14.77 3.20 -1.01
N ASN A 140 15.45 3.67 0.04
CA ASN A 140 15.07 3.37 1.42
C ASN A 140 13.70 4.00 1.79
N VAL A 141 13.40 5.18 1.24
CA VAL A 141 12.10 5.82 1.41
C VAL A 141 10.98 5.04 0.69
N GLU A 142 11.27 4.49 -0.50
CA GLU A 142 10.33 3.64 -1.24
C GLU A 142 10.05 2.33 -0.48
N ASP A 143 11.08 1.69 0.05
CA ASP A 143 10.99 0.45 0.82
C ASP A 143 10.16 0.66 2.10
N VAL A 144 10.45 1.70 2.89
CA VAL A 144 9.69 2.00 4.12
C VAL A 144 8.25 2.40 3.84
N ALA A 145 7.99 3.16 2.77
CA ALA A 145 6.63 3.55 2.41
C ALA A 145 5.78 2.34 1.98
N SER A 146 6.40 1.41 1.25
CA SER A 146 5.76 0.15 0.84
C SER A 146 5.48 -0.74 2.04
N PHE A 147 6.41 -0.83 3.00
CA PHE A 147 6.23 -1.54 4.26
C PHE A 147 5.06 -0.95 5.07
N VAL A 148 5.03 0.36 5.28
CA VAL A 148 3.94 1.04 6.01
C VAL A 148 2.59 0.82 5.33
N TYR A 149 2.54 0.86 4.00
CA TYR A 149 1.32 0.58 3.25
C TYR A 149 0.84 -0.86 3.50
N ALA A 150 1.72 -1.86 3.39
CA ALA A 150 1.40 -3.26 3.63
C ALA A 150 0.93 -3.50 5.09
N GLU A 151 1.61 -2.92 6.06
CA GLU A 151 1.25 -3.02 7.48
C GLU A 151 -0.10 -2.35 7.79
N ALA A 152 -0.38 -1.20 7.16
CA ALA A 152 -1.68 -0.55 7.27
C ALA A 152 -2.83 -1.42 6.74
N GLU A 153 -2.56 -2.23 5.71
CA GLU A 153 -3.54 -3.16 5.16
C GLU A 153 -3.73 -4.43 6.00
N VAL A 154 -2.71 -4.92 6.68
CA VAL A 154 -2.78 -6.22 7.37
C VAL A 154 -2.92 -6.06 8.88
N ASN A 155 -1.95 -5.40 9.52
CA ASN A 155 -1.74 -5.44 10.96
C ASN A 155 -2.28 -4.22 11.71
N TRP A 156 -2.38 -3.06 11.04
CA TRP A 156 -2.85 -1.80 11.66
C TRP A 156 -4.26 -1.40 11.22
N LYS A 157 -5.03 -2.36 10.71
CA LYS A 157 -6.48 -2.23 10.57
C LYS A 157 -7.07 -1.82 11.92
N ASP A 158 -7.86 -0.76 11.89
CA ASP A 158 -8.22 0.06 13.05
C ASP A 158 -8.43 -0.71 14.35
N LYS A 159 -7.49 -0.56 15.29
CA LYS A 159 -7.67 -1.02 16.67
C LYS A 159 -8.86 -0.35 17.36
N LYS A 160 -9.39 0.75 16.80
CA LYS A 160 -10.65 1.37 17.25
C LYS A 160 -11.87 0.46 17.01
N LEU A 161 -11.84 -0.39 15.99
CA LEU A 161 -12.89 -1.38 15.71
C LEU A 161 -12.77 -2.59 16.63
N LEU A 162 -11.54 -3.10 16.82
CA LEU A 162 -11.28 -4.28 17.67
C LEU A 162 -11.41 -3.94 19.17
N GLY A 163 -10.88 -2.81 19.61
CA GLY A 163 -10.99 -2.34 21.00
C GLY A 163 -12.37 -1.75 21.34
N GLY A 164 -13.10 -1.24 20.36
CA GLY A 164 -14.47 -0.75 20.55
C GLY A 164 -15.45 -1.87 20.85
N GLN A 165 -15.36 -2.99 20.13
CA GLN A 165 -16.20 -4.16 20.37
C GLN A 165 -15.82 -4.87 21.68
N ALA A 166 -14.53 -5.02 21.96
CA ALA A 166 -14.05 -5.61 23.21
C ALA A 166 -14.46 -4.78 24.44
N ARG A 167 -14.40 -3.44 24.38
CA ARG A 167 -14.91 -2.57 25.46
C ARG A 167 -16.42 -2.59 25.59
N LYS A 168 -17.16 -2.69 24.48
CA LYS A 168 -18.62 -2.86 24.53
C LYS A 168 -19.01 -4.21 25.15
N PHE A 169 -18.27 -5.27 24.84
CA PHE A 169 -18.47 -6.57 25.46
C PHE A 169 -18.11 -6.57 26.94
N SER A 170 -17.01 -5.93 27.36
CA SER A 170 -16.70 -5.80 28.80
C SER A 170 -17.76 -4.97 29.53
N GLN A 171 -18.17 -3.82 28.99
CA GLN A 171 -19.25 -3.00 29.58
C GLN A 171 -20.59 -3.75 29.65
N PHE A 172 -20.88 -4.58 28.64
CA PHE A 172 -22.05 -5.45 28.64
C PHE A 172 -21.94 -6.52 29.73
N LEU A 173 -20.79 -7.18 29.89
CA LEU A 173 -20.54 -8.13 30.97
C LEU A 173 -20.62 -7.47 32.36
N ASP A 174 -20.07 -6.27 32.53
CA ASP A 174 -20.16 -5.50 33.77
C ASP A 174 -21.62 -5.12 34.09
N SER A 175 -22.45 -4.90 33.06
CA SER A 175 -23.89 -4.64 33.22
C SER A 175 -24.69 -5.91 33.57
N LEU A 176 -24.12 -7.10 33.40
CA LEU A 176 -24.70 -8.39 33.79
C LEU A 176 -24.29 -8.83 35.20
N TRP A 177 -23.30 -8.18 35.82
CA TRP A 177 -22.87 -8.43 37.20
C TRP A 177 -24.00 -8.36 38.26
N PRO A 178 -25.05 -7.51 38.13
CA PRO A 178 -26.14 -7.50 39.11
C PRO A 178 -27.03 -8.76 39.13
N LEU A 179 -26.81 -9.71 38.20
CA LEU A 179 -27.67 -10.88 37.99
C LEU A 179 -26.95 -12.22 38.28
N GLN A 180 -25.82 -12.18 39.00
CA GLN A 180 -25.10 -13.35 39.51
C GLN A 180 -25.24 -13.44 41.03
#